data_AF-A0A518H4S8-F1
#
_entry.id   AF-A0A518H4S8-F1
#
_cell.length_a   1.000
_cell.length_b   1.000
_cell.length_c   1.000
_cell.angle_alpha   90.00
_cell.angle_beta   90.00
_cell.angle_gamma   90.00
#
_symmetry.space_group_name_H-M   'P 1'
#
loop_
_entity.id
_entity.type
_entity.pdbx_description
1 polymer ?
#
loop_
_entity_poly.entity_id
_entity_poly.type
_entity_poly.pdbx_seq_one_letter_code
_entity_poly.pdbx_strand_id
1 'polypeptide(L)'
;MEVVVLGALGVVGLGLACCLYRIVRGPSAFDRVLAFDAAALNVVGAILLDSILIRSGAFLDVVLVVTLLGFLGTIALTAFLEGRLGE
;
A
#
# COMPACT_ATOMS: atom_id res chain seq x y z
N MET A 1 -7.11 23.35 5.41
CA MET A 1 -6.74 22.28 4.46
C MET A 1 -5.53 21.51 4.99
N GLU A 2 -4.46 22.19 5.40
CA GLU A 2 -3.26 21.58 6.00
C GLU A 2 -3.55 20.69 7.23
N VAL A 3 -4.32 21.17 8.21
CA VAL A 3 -4.71 20.36 9.39
C VAL A 3 -5.45 19.07 9.02
N VAL A 4 -6.27 19.11 7.96
CA VAL A 4 -6.99 17.93 7.47
C VAL A 4 -6.02 16.92 6.87
N VAL A 5 -5.03 17.39 6.11
CA VAL A 5 -4.00 16.53 5.50
C VAL A 5 -3.08 15.92 6.57
N LEU A 6 -2.69 16.69 7.59
CA LEU A 6 -1.92 16.18 8.73
C LEU A 6 -2.72 15.14 9.53
N GLY A 7 -4.02 15.37 9.75
CA GLY A 7 -4.91 14.39 10.36
C GLY A 7 -5.01 13.10 9.54
N ALA A 8 -5.14 13.22 8.22
CA ALA A 8 -5.17 12.09 7.30
C ALA A 8 -3.84 11.30 7.31
N LEU A 9 -2.69 11.98 7.33
CA LEU A 9 -1.37 11.36 7.48
C LEU A 9 -1.27 10.58 8.80
N GLY A 10 -1.82 11.12 9.89
CA GLY A 10 -1.90 10.40 11.17
C GLY A 10 -2.71 9.10 11.06
N VAL A 11 -3.88 9.14 10.41
CA VAL A 11 -4.72 7.94 10.20
C VAL A 11 -4.04 6.92 9.30
N VAL A 12 -3.41 7.35 8.20
CA VAL A 12 -2.65 6.47 7.31
C VAL A 12 -1.44 5.86 8.03
N GLY A 13 -0.75 6.63 8.88
CA GLY A 13 0.36 6.14 9.71
C GLY A 13 -0.10 5.06 10.70
N LEU A 14 -1.26 5.23 11.33
CA LEU A 14 -1.87 4.20 12.19
C LEU A 14 -2.26 2.96 11.38
N GLY A 15 -2.82 3.14 10.18
CA GLY A 15 -3.11 2.06 9.25
C GLY A 15 -1.88 1.25 8.89
N LEU A 16 -0.79 1.94 8.54
CA LEU A 16 0.51 1.33 8.24
C LEU A 16 1.05 0.54 9.44
N ALA A 17 0.98 1.10 10.66
CA ALA A 17 1.39 0.39 11.87
C ALA A 17 0.57 -0.90 12.11
N CYS A 18 -0.74 -0.86 11.86
CA CYS A 18 -1.60 -2.03 11.93
C CYS A 18 -1.22 -3.10 10.88
N CYS A 19 -0.95 -2.69 9.64
CA CYS A 19 -0.47 -3.59 8.60
C CYS A 19 0.87 -4.23 8.98
N LEU A 20 1.84 -3.45 9.46
CA LEU A 20 3.14 -3.95 9.93
C LEU A 20 2.98 -4.98 11.06
N TYR A 21 2.08 -4.72 12.01
CA TYR A 21 1.76 -5.69 13.06
C TYR A 21 1.21 -7.01 12.48
N ARG A 22 0.31 -6.94 11.50
CA ARG A 22 -0.22 -8.14 10.81
C ARG A 22 0.79 -8.88 9.96
N ILE A 23 1.75 -8.19 9.33
CA ILE A 23 2.83 -8.85 8.60
C ILE A 23 3.65 -9.76 9.53
N VAL A 24 3.92 -9.29 10.76
CA VAL A 24 4.71 -10.06 11.75
C VAL A 24 3.89 -11.15 12.44
N ARG A 25 2.65 -10.83 12.86
CA ARG A 25 1.81 -11.74 13.67
C ARG A 25 0.66 -12.41 12.92
N GLY A 26 0.64 -12.34 11.59
CA GLY A 26 -0.41 -12.97 10.77
C GLY A 26 -0.42 -14.50 10.92
N PRO A 27 -1.61 -15.13 11.11
CA PRO A 27 -1.75 -16.57 11.35
C PRO A 27 -1.47 -17.43 10.11
N SER A 28 -1.74 -16.90 8.91
CA SER A 28 -1.47 -17.59 7.64
C SER A 28 -0.47 -16.81 6.79
N ALA A 29 0.26 -17.50 5.91
CA ALA A 29 1.14 -16.85 4.94
C ALA A 29 0.35 -15.88 4.04
N PHE A 30 -0.90 -16.23 3.70
CA PHE A 30 -1.79 -15.38 2.92
C PHE A 30 -2.17 -14.08 3.63
N ASP A 31 -2.48 -14.11 4.94
CA ASP A 31 -2.80 -12.89 5.71
C ASP A 31 -1.58 -11.95 5.78
N ARG A 32 -0.36 -12.49 5.86
CA ARG A 32 0.88 -11.69 5.84
C ARG A 32 1.11 -11.03 4.49
N VAL A 33 0.88 -11.76 3.40
CA VAL A 33 0.97 -11.24 2.03
C VAL A 33 -0.05 -10.14 1.79
N LEU A 34 -1.30 -10.35 2.21
CA LEU A 34 -2.36 -9.36 2.08
C LEU A 34 -2.07 -8.10 2.92
N ALA A 35 -1.53 -8.29 4.14
CA ALA A 35 -1.11 -7.18 4.99
C ALA A 35 0.05 -6.38 4.39
N PHE A 36 0.96 -7.04 3.65
CA PHE A 36 2.03 -6.37 2.91
C PHE A 36 1.50 -5.53 1.74
N ASP A 37 0.57 -6.07 0.96
CA ASP A 37 -0.10 -5.32 -0.12
C ASP A 37 -0.85 -4.09 0.42
N ALA A 38 -1.60 -4.26 1.52
CA ALA A 38 -2.26 -3.15 2.20
C ALA A 38 -1.28 -2.12 2.76
N ALA A 39 -0.10 -2.54 3.26
CA ALA A 39 0.95 -1.63 3.71
C ALA A 39 1.49 -0.78 2.54
N ALA A 40 1.69 -1.39 1.37
CA ALA A 40 2.15 -0.68 0.18
C ALA A 40 1.17 0.43 -0.25
N LEU A 41 -0.15 0.16 -0.20
CA LEU A 41 -1.17 1.17 -0.47
C LEU A 41 -1.20 2.30 0.58
N ASN A 42 -0.95 2.01 1.86
CA ASN A 42 -0.83 3.05 2.88
C ASN A 42 0.37 3.97 2.60
N VAL A 43 1.51 3.42 2.17
CA VAL A 43 2.68 4.22 1.77
C VAL A 43 2.36 5.11 0.56
N VAL A 44 1.71 4.55 -0.47
CA VAL A 44 1.24 5.33 -1.62
C VAL A 44 0.31 6.47 -1.19
N GLY A 45 -0.67 6.18 -0.32
CA GLY A 45 -1.58 7.18 0.21
C GLY A 45 -0.86 8.30 0.96
N ALA A 46 0.17 7.96 1.75
CA ALA A 46 0.99 8.96 2.44
C ALA A 46 1.75 9.86 1.46
N ILE A 47 2.32 9.32 0.39
CA ILE A 47 3.03 10.09 -0.66
C ILE A 47 2.06 11.04 -1.38
N LEU A 48 0.83 10.61 -1.64
CA LEU A 48 -0.20 11.46 -2.25
C LEU A 48 -0.62 12.61 -1.33
N LEU A 49 -0.82 12.33 -0.03
CA LEU A 49 -1.12 13.36 0.95
C LEU A 49 0.02 14.36 1.09
N ASP A 50 1.27 13.89 1.07
CA ASP A 50 2.46 14.75 1.12
C ASP A 50 2.59 15.62 -0.15
N SER A 51 2.25 15.08 -1.32
CA SER A 51 2.21 15.84 -2.58
C SER A 51 1.25 17.05 -2.50
N ILE A 52 0.16 16.93 -1.73
CA ILE A 52 -0.78 18.03 -1.48
C ILE A 52 -0.13 19.11 -0.58
N LEU A 53 0.66 18.73 0.42
CA LEU A 53 1.38 19.67 1.31
C LEU A 53 2.44 20.46 0.54
N ILE A 54 3.20 19.78 -0.32
CA ILE A 54 4.28 20.36 -1.13
C ILE A 54 3.70 21.15 -2.33
N ARG A 55 2.40 21.01 -2.62
CA ARG A 55 1.70 21.62 -3.77
C ARG A 55 2.36 21.28 -5.11
N SER A 56 2.89 20.07 -5.21
CA SER A 56 3.61 19.59 -6.39
C SER A 56 3.12 18.21 -6.78
N GLY A 57 2.85 18.04 -8.07
CA GLY A 57 2.48 16.75 -8.67
C GLY A 57 3.67 15.85 -9.01
N ALA A 58 4.90 16.20 -8.60
CA ALA A 58 6.12 15.52 -9.01
C ALA A 58 6.14 14.01 -8.70
N PHE A 59 5.37 13.56 -7.71
CA PHE A 59 5.30 12.15 -7.33
C PHE A 59 4.15 11.38 -7.97
N LEU A 60 3.22 12.05 -8.66
CA LEU A 60 2.00 11.42 -9.18
C LEU A 60 2.30 10.33 -10.22
N ASP A 61 3.23 10.59 -11.15
CA ASP A 61 3.61 9.62 -12.18
C ASP A 61 4.27 8.38 -11.58
N VAL A 62 5.16 8.58 -10.60
CA VAL A 62 5.84 7.50 -9.88
C VAL A 62 4.84 6.68 -9.07
N VAL A 63 3.94 7.35 -8.35
CA VAL A 63 2.88 6.70 -7.56
C VAL A 63 1.97 5.89 -8.46
N LEU A 64 1.58 6.40 -9.62
CA LEU A 64 0.72 5.69 -10.57
C LEU A 64 1.38 4.39 -11.03
N VAL A 65 2.64 4.45 -11.47
CA VAL A 65 3.39 3.28 -11.93
C VAL A 65 3.58 2.26 -10.82
N VAL A 66 3.99 2.69 -9.62
CA VAL A 66 4.22 1.80 -8.47
C VAL A 66 2.92 1.15 -8.01
N THR A 67 1.80 1.88 -8.01
CA THR A 67 0.49 1.35 -7.62
C THR A 67 0.01 0.29 -8.61
N LEU A 68 0.15 0.57 -9.91
CA LEU A 68 -0.21 -0.40 -10.96
C LEU A 68 0.68 -1.66 -10.87
N LEU A 69 1.98 -1.49 -10.70
CA LEU A 69 2.91 -2.61 -10.59
C LEU A 69 2.65 -3.43 -9.33
N GLY A 70 2.39 -2.80 -8.18
CA GLY A 70 2.03 -3.46 -6.93
C GLY A 70 0.76 -4.27 -7.07
N PHE A 71 -0.29 -3.68 -7.64
CA PHE A 71 -1.56 -4.37 -7.91
C PHE A 71 -1.39 -5.58 -8.84
N LEU A 72 -0.65 -5.42 -9.93
CA LEU A 72 -0.33 -6.52 -10.84
C LEU A 72 0.49 -7.62 -10.15
N GLY A 73 1.42 -7.25 -9.27
CA GLY A 73 2.19 -8.18 -8.44
C GLY A 73 1.28 -9.01 -7.53
N THR A 74 0.27 -8.40 -6.92
CA THR A 74 -0.69 -9.09 -6.06
C THR A 74 -1.58 -10.05 -6.86
N ILE A 75 -2.02 -9.67 -8.07
CA ILE A 75 -2.74 -10.58 -8.99
C ILE A 75 -1.86 -11.77 -9.40
N ALA A 76 -0.61 -11.51 -9.77
CA ALA A 76 0.32 -12.56 -10.18
C ALA A 76 0.57 -13.55 -9.02
N LEU A 77 0.71 -13.03 -7.80
CA LEU A 77 0.91 -13.84 -6.61
C LEU A 77 -0.32 -14.68 -6.26
N THR A 78 -1.54 -14.14 -6.35
CA THR A 78 -2.76 -14.94 -6.15
C THR A 78 -2.93 -15.99 -7.24
N ALA A 79 -2.70 -15.64 -8.52
CA ALA A 79 -2.75 -16.60 -9.62
C ALA A 79 -1.71 -17.73 -9.46
N PHE A 80 -0.52 -17.42 -8.94
CA PHE A 80 0.50 -18.41 -8.61
C PHE A 80 0.05 -19.34 -7.47
N LEU A 81 -0.52 -18.78 -6.40
CA LEU A 81 -1.05 -19.55 -5.27
C LEU A 81 -2.25 -20.44 -5.67
N GLU A 82 -3.06 -20.00 -6.63
CA GLU A 82 -4.15 -20.79 -7.21
C GLU A 82 -3.68 -21.88 -8.19
N GLY A 83 -2.38 -21.91 -8.53
CA GLY A 83 -1.83 -22.89 -9.48
C GLY A 83 -2.08 -22.58 -10.96
N ARG A 84 -2.62 -21.39 -11.30
CA ARG A 84 -3.01 -21.02 -12.67
C ARG A 84 -1.84 -20.66 -13.60
N LEU A 85 -0.64 -20.51 -13.04
CA LEU A 85 0.59 -20.17 -13.77
C LEU A 85 1.56 -21.36 -13.89
N GLY A 86 1.16 -22.55 -13.42
CA GLY A 86 1.93 -23.80 -13.47
C GLY A 86 1.40 -24.85 -14.43
N GLU A 87 0.35 -24.52 -15.21
CA GLU A 87 -0.22 -25.35 -16.29
C GLU A 87 0.07 -24.69 -17.65
#